data_AF-A0A960L1E8-F1
#
_entry.id   AF-A0A960L1E8-F1
#
_cell.length_a   1.000
_cell.length_b   1.000
_cell.length_c   1.000
_cell.angle_alpha   90.00
_cell.angle_beta   90.00
_cell.angle_gamma   90.00
#
_symmetry.space_group_name_H-M   'P 1'
#
loop_
_entity.id
_entity.type
_entity.pdbx_description
1 polymer ?
#
loop_
_entity_poly.entity_id
_entity_poly.type
_entity_poly.pdbx_seq_one_letter_code
_entity_poly.pdbx_strand_id
1 'polypeptide(L)' 'MAIPTVRNLPDKVHRALRVRAAWNGSSTEAEVREILANAVKSNTQKNFGDTLATLGKQIGLTQKIE' A
#
# COMPACT_ATOMS: atom_id res chain seq x y z
N MET A 1 -12.55 0.51 11.91
CA MET A 1 -12.03 1.20 10.70
C MET A 1 -11.21 2.39 11.17
N ALA A 2 -9.97 2.55 10.70
CA ALA A 2 -9.23 3.78 10.94
C ALA A 2 -9.63 4.84 9.91
N ILE A 3 -9.87 6.07 10.34
CA ILE A 3 -10.24 7.19 9.46
C ILE A 3 -9.01 8.10 9.33
N PRO A 4 -8.22 8.01 8.24
CA PRO A 4 -7.12 8.93 8.02
C PRO A 4 -7.68 10.31 7.67
N THR A 5 -7.21 11.36 8.35
CA THR A 5 -7.50 12.75 8.00
C THR A 5 -6.28 13.37 7.35
N VAL A 6 -6.41 13.81 6.11
CA VAL A 6 -5.34 14.51 5.39
C VAL A 6 -5.57 16.00 5.54
N ARG A 7 -4.66 16.68 6.25
CA ARG A 7 -4.72 18.14 6.46
C ARG A 7 -3.86 18.85 5.42
N ASN A 8 -4.25 20.07 5.06
CA ASN A 8 -3.55 20.94 4.11
C ASN A 8 -3.31 20.32 2.72
N LEU A 9 -4.30 19.58 2.20
CA LEU A 9 -4.24 19.09 0.83
C LEU A 9 -4.39 20.26 -0.16
N PRO A 10 -3.47 20.47 -1.11
CA PRO A 10 -3.61 21.54 -2.09
C PRO A 10 -4.89 21.40 -2.91
N ASP A 11 -5.61 22.49 -3.16
CA ASP A 11 -6.91 22.48 -3.87
C ASP A 11 -6.83 21.82 -5.25
N LYS A 12 -5.70 21.99 -5.95
CA LYS A 12 -5.45 21.34 -7.24
C LYS A 12 -5.48 19.81 -7.12
N VAL A 13 -4.90 19.26 -6.05
CA VAL A 13 -4.85 17.82 -5.78
C VAL A 13 -6.23 17.33 -5.36
N HIS A 14 -6.93 18.08 -4.50
CA HIS A 14 -8.31 17.75 -4.13
C HIS A 14 -9.25 17.70 -5.34
N ARG A 15 -9.14 18.67 -6.26
CA ARG A 15 -9.93 18.71 -7.49
C ARG A 15 -9.59 17.54 -8.42
N ALA A 16 -8.32 17.22 -8.60
CA ALA A 16 -7.89 16.09 -9.41
C ALA A 16 -8.40 14.76 -8.84
N LEU A 17 -8.31 14.57 -7.51
CA LEU A 17 -8.86 13.41 -6.80
C LEU A 17 -10.37 13.29 -7.00
N ARG A 18 -11.11 14.39 -6.88
CA ARG A 18 -12.56 14.39 -7.08
C ARG A 18 -12.95 14.02 -8.50
N VAL A 19 -12.25 14.54 -9.51
CA VAL A 19 -12.48 14.18 -10.91
C VAL A 19 -12.20 12.69 -11.13
N ARG A 20 -11.07 12.19 -10.62
CA ARG A 20 -10.70 10.78 -10.73
C ARG A 20 -11.70 9.85 -10.04
N ALA A 21 -12.19 10.23 -8.85
CA ALA A 21 -13.22 9.49 -8.14
C ALA A 21 -14.54 9.44 -8.92
N ALA A 22 -14.96 10.55 -9.53
CA ALA A 22 -16.14 10.60 -10.39
C ALA A 22 -16.01 9.69 -11.62
N TRP A 23 -14.82 9.60 -12.21
CA TRP A 23 -14.56 8.69 -13.33
C TRP A 23 -14.66 7.22 -12.93
N ASN A 24 -14.22 6.88 -11.72
CA ASN A 24 -14.27 5.53 -11.17
C ASN A 24 -15.62 5.19 -10.49
N GLY A 25 -16.62 6.08 -10.58
CA GLY A 25 -17.93 5.91 -9.92
C GLY A 25 -17.82 5.78 -8.39
N SER A 26 -16.75 6.28 -7.80
CA SER A 26 -16.39 6.10 -6.40
C SER A 26 -16.40 7.43 -5.65
N SER A 27 -16.53 7.38 -4.31
CA SER A 27 -16.35 8.57 -3.48
C SER A 27 -14.88 8.98 -3.45
N THR A 28 -14.61 10.27 -3.19
CA THR A 28 -13.22 10.76 -3.04
C THR A 28 -12.47 9.97 -1.97
N GLU A 29 -13.13 9.58 -0.88
CA GLU A 29 -12.53 8.77 0.18
C GLU A 29 -12.20 7.34 -0.28
N ALA A 30 -13.08 6.73 -1.07
CA ALA A 30 -12.83 5.41 -1.65
C ALA A 30 -11.64 5.45 -2.62
N GLU A 31 -11.54 6.49 -3.46
CA GLU A 31 -10.41 6.67 -4.36
C GLU A 31 -9.09 6.89 -3.59
N VAL A 32 -9.10 7.71 -2.54
CA VAL A 32 -7.92 7.91 -1.68
C VAL A 32 -7.51 6.59 -1.02
N ARG A 33 -8.48 5.80 -0.54
CA ARG A 33 -8.22 4.48 0.05
C ARG A 33 -7.56 3.53 -0.94
N GLU A 34 -8.04 3.47 -2.18
CA GLU A 34 -7.46 2.62 -3.23
C GLU A 34 -6.06 3.09 -3.62
N ILE A 35 -5.83 4.39 -3.75
CA ILE A 35 -4.50 4.95 -4.02
C ILE A 35 -3.52 4.58 -2.90
N LEU A 36 -3.92 4.75 -1.64
CA LEU A 36 -3.10 4.40 -0.48
C LEU A 36 -2.87 2.88 -0.41
N ALA A 37 -3.89 2.07 -0.65
CA ALA A 37 -3.77 0.62 -0.68
C ALA A 37 -2.76 0.17 -1.75
N ASN A 38 -2.79 0.76 -2.94
CA ASN A 38 -1.85 0.43 -4.02
C ASN A 38 -0.43 0.95 -3.72
N ALA A 39 -0.30 2.15 -3.16
CA ALA A 39 0.99 2.71 -2.75
C ALA A 39 1.65 1.90 -1.62
N VAL A 40 0.87 1.43 -0.65
CA VAL A 40 1.39 0.58 0.44
C VAL A 40 1.63 -0.83 -0.05
N LYS A 41 0.72 -1.45 -0.82
CA LYS A 41 0.93 -2.79 -1.38
C LYS A 41 2.21 -2.87 -2.19
N SER A 42 2.48 -1.88 -3.05
CA SER A 42 3.72 -1.83 -3.84
C SER A 42 4.97 -1.64 -2.97
N ASN A 43 4.90 -0.86 -1.89
CA ASN A 43 6.03 -0.64 -0.98
C ASN A 43 6.25 -1.78 0.03
N THR A 44 5.22 -2.56 0.35
CA THR A 44 5.28 -3.70 1.28
C THR A 44 5.48 -5.03 0.55
N GLN A 45 5.44 -5.04 -0.79
CA GLN A 45 5.68 -6.26 -1.55
C GLN A 45 7.17 -6.63 -1.49
N LYS A 46 7.43 -7.59 -0.59
CA LYS A 46 8.69 -8.26 -0.25
C LYS A 46 9.56 -7.50 0.74
N ASN A 47 9.27 -7.73 2.02
CA ASN A 47 10.33 -7.71 3.01
C ASN A 47 11.46 -8.60 2.50
N PHE A 48 12.64 -8.02 2.32
CA PHE A 48 13.83 -8.74 1.90
C PHE A 48 14.08 -9.97 2.81
N GLY A 49 13.74 -9.87 4.09
CA GLY A 49 13.77 -10.97 5.05
C GLY A 49 12.86 -12.16 4.71
N ASP A 50 11.62 -11.94 4.25
CA ASP A 50 10.74 -13.04 3.80
C ASP A 50 11.28 -13.68 2.53
N THR A 51 11.89 -12.87 1.66
CA THR A 51 12.49 -13.33 0.41
C THR A 51 13.76 -14.14 0.67
N LEU A 52 14.58 -13.73 1.64
CA LEU A 52 15.75 -14.48 2.09
C LEU A 52 15.38 -15.72 2.91
N ALA A 53 14.32 -15.67 3.72
CA ALA A 53 13.86 -16.82 4.50
C ALA A 53 13.29 -17.92 3.60
N THR A 54 12.54 -17.54 2.57
CA THR A 54 12.06 -18.49 1.54
C THR A 54 13.21 -19.07 0.74
N LEU A 55 14.18 -18.25 0.33
CA LEU A 55 15.38 -18.72 -0.36
C LEU A 55 16.21 -19.66 0.53
N GLY A 56 16.44 -19.30 1.79
CA GLY A 56 17.14 -20.11 2.80
C GLY A 56 16.48 -21.47 3.03
N LYS A 57 15.15 -21.51 3.11
CA LYS A 57 14.40 -22.78 3.20
C LYS A 57 14.54 -23.63 1.93
N GLN A 58 14.53 -23.02 0.74
CA GLN A 58 14.71 -23.76 -0.52
C GLN A 58 16.11 -24.36 -0.67
N ILE A 59 17.14 -23.67 -0.18
CA ILE A 59 18.54 -24.15 -0.22
C ILE A 59 18.91 -25.00 1.01
N GLY A 60 17.96 -25.33 1.89
CA GLY A 60 18.17 -26.22 3.03
C GLY A 60 18.90 -25.61 4.22
N LEU A 61 18.99 -24.28 4.31
CA LEU A 61 19.51 -23.57 5.50
C LEU A 61 18.45 -23.57 6.62
N THR A 62 18.18 -24.73 7.18
CA THR A 62 17.47 -24.83 8.46
C THR A 62 18.44 -24.45 9.58
N GLN A 63 18.16 -23.37 10.28
CA GLN A 63 18.90 -22.99 11.49
C GLN A 63 18.84 -24.15 12.47
N LYS A 64 20.00 -24.78 12.73
CA LYS A 64 20.16 -25.74 13.81
C LYS A 64 20.34 -24.89 15.08
N ILE A 65 19.25 -24.69 15.79
CA ILE A 65 19.28 -24.07 17.12
C ILE A 65 19.44 -25.24 18.09
N GLU A 66 20.67 -25.44 18.58
CA GLU A 66 20.97 -26.23 19.78
C GLU A 66 20.87 -25.34 21.02
#